data_AF-A0A973IBN8-F1
#
_entry.id   AF-A0A973IBN8-F1
#
_cell.length_a   1.000
_cell.length_b   1.000
_cell.length_c   1.000
_cell.angle_alpha   90.00
_cell.angle_beta   90.00
_cell.angle_gamma   90.00
#
_symmetry.space_group_name_H-M   'P 1'
#
loop_
_entity.id
_entity.type
_entity.pdbx_description
1 polymer ?
#
loop_
_entity_poly.entity_id
_entity_poly.type
_entity_poly.pdbx_seq_one_letter_code
_entity_poly.pdbx_strand_id
1 'polypeptide(L)'
;MPQLDFSTYLPQIFWLFVTFGVLYITMAKVALPRIGEIIEERRDRIAADLDQAERLRAETDEAIASYEKALGDARGEAHNIAQSTRDKLATKADKKRKEVEARLATKLEKSEAKIAKMTDNAMAEVGDIATTTTASLVNLLLGEDADSKHVSQAVKAQLSH
;
A
#
# COMPACT_ATOMS: atom_id res chain seq x y z
N MET A 1 7.71 92.71 -63.56
CA MET A 1 7.03 91.43 -63.27
C MET A 1 6.74 91.39 -61.78
N PRO A 2 5.48 91.39 -61.34
CA PRO A 2 5.08 91.54 -59.93
C PRO A 2 5.46 90.36 -59.00
N GLN A 3 6.25 89.41 -59.50
CA GLN A 3 6.62 88.15 -58.85
C GLN A 3 7.99 88.19 -58.16
N LEU A 4 8.72 89.30 -58.26
CA LEU A 4 9.97 89.58 -57.53
C LEU A 4 9.84 90.88 -56.73
N ASP A 5 8.73 91.05 -56.01
CA ASP A 5 8.54 92.17 -55.10
C ASP A 5 9.02 91.78 -53.69
N PHE A 6 10.24 92.23 -53.37
CA PHE A 6 10.93 91.88 -52.13
C PHE A 6 10.26 92.42 -50.86
N SER A 7 9.31 93.35 -50.99
CA SER A 7 8.53 93.87 -49.86
C SER A 7 7.60 92.82 -49.23
N THR A 8 7.24 91.76 -49.97
CA THR A 8 6.30 90.72 -49.53
C THR A 8 6.97 89.51 -48.85
N TYR A 9 8.29 89.31 -49.04
CA TYR A 9 9.00 88.18 -48.46
C TYR A 9 9.14 88.25 -46.93
N LEU A 10 9.37 89.45 -46.37
CA LEU A 10 9.50 89.63 -44.91
C LEU A 10 8.25 89.19 -44.14
N PRO A 11 7.03 89.65 -44.51
CA PRO A 11 5.79 89.18 -43.90
C PRO A 11 5.57 87.67 -44.06
N GLN A 12 5.91 87.10 -45.22
CA GLN A 12 5.76 85.67 -45.47
C GLN A 12 6.70 84.82 -44.61
N ILE A 13 7.96 85.25 -44.46
CA ILE A 13 8.94 84.59 -43.58
C ILE A 13 8.50 84.69 -42.11
N PHE A 14 7.99 85.85 -41.68
CA PHE A 14 7.44 86.02 -40.33
C PHE A 14 6.30 85.03 -40.04
N TRP A 15 5.30 84.96 -40.92
CA TRP A 15 4.18 84.01 -40.75
C TRP A 15 4.62 82.55 -40.85
N LEU A 16 5.63 82.25 -41.67
CA LEU A 16 6.23 80.92 -41.73
C LEU A 16 6.85 80.53 -40.37
N PHE A 17 7.62 81.42 -39.74
CA PHE A 17 8.17 81.16 -38.40
C PHE A 17 7.07 81.03 -37.34
N VAL A 18 6.02 81.85 -37.39
CA VAL A 18 4.90 81.77 -36.45
C VAL A 18 4.16 80.43 -36.59
N THR A 19 3.77 80.06 -37.80
CA THR A 19 3.03 78.81 -38.05
C THR A 19 3.87 77.58 -37.78
N PHE A 20 5.15 77.59 -38.21
CA PHE A 20 6.09 76.52 -37.92
C PHE A 20 6.39 76.40 -36.42
N GLY A 21 6.52 77.52 -35.71
CA GLY A 21 6.71 77.53 -34.26
C GLY A 21 5.51 76.94 -33.51
N VAL A 22 4.29 77.31 -33.91
CA VAL A 22 3.06 76.73 -33.34
C VAL A 22 2.99 75.22 -33.62
N LEU A 23 3.27 74.80 -34.86
CA LEU A 23 3.30 73.37 -35.22
C LEU A 23 4.35 72.61 -34.41
N TYR A 24 5.57 73.15 -34.28
CA TYR A 24 6.66 72.57 -33.52
C TYR A 24 6.29 72.38 -32.05
N ILE A 25 5.74 73.42 -31.41
CA ILE A 25 5.30 73.35 -30.01
C ILE A 25 4.19 72.31 -29.85
N THR A 26 3.24 72.26 -30.79
CA THR A 26 2.15 71.27 -30.76
C THR A 26 2.70 69.86 -30.89
N MET A 27 3.65 69.62 -31.80
CA MET A 27 4.28 68.32 -31.97
C MET A 27 5.08 67.92 -30.73
N ALA A 28 5.88 68.86 -30.18
CA ALA A 28 6.72 68.65 -29.02
C ALA A 28 5.93 68.40 -27.73
N LYS A 29 4.83 69.12 -27.51
CA LYS A 29 4.05 69.04 -26.27
C LYS A 29 2.82 68.15 -26.33
N VAL A 30 2.37 67.72 -27.51
CA VAL A 30 1.16 66.89 -27.63
C VAL A 30 1.44 65.58 -28.35
N ALA A 31 2.05 65.61 -29.54
CA ALA A 31 2.23 64.38 -30.33
C ALA A 31 3.30 63.45 -29.75
N LEU A 32 4.49 63.99 -29.45
CA LEU A 32 5.61 63.26 -28.86
C LEU A 32 5.26 62.60 -27.51
N PRO A 33 4.68 63.30 -26.51
CA PRO A 33 4.32 62.66 -25.24
C PRO A 33 3.27 61.56 -25.41
N ARG A 34 2.25 61.75 -26.26
CA ARG A 34 1.25 60.70 -26.53
C ARG A 34 1.84 59.44 -27.13
N ILE A 35 2.81 59.57 -28.05
CA ILE A 35 3.50 58.40 -28.61
C ILE A 35 4.36 57.73 -27.54
N GLY A 36 5.04 58.51 -26.70
CA GLY A 36 5.82 58.01 -25.57
C GLY A 36 4.96 57.20 -24.58
N GLU A 37 3.79 57.73 -24.21
CA GLU A 37 2.82 57.06 -23.32
C GLU A 37 2.38 55.70 -23.89
N ILE A 38 2.06 55.62 -25.19
CA ILE A 38 1.64 54.36 -25.83
C ILE A 38 2.78 53.33 -25.84
N ILE A 39 4.01 53.78 -26.10
CA ILE A 39 5.18 52.90 -26.10
C ILE A 39 5.41 52.37 -24.68
N GLU A 40 5.34 53.23 -23.67
CA GLU A 40 5.55 52.81 -22.29
C GLU A 40 4.44 51.88 -21.79
N GLU A 41 3.16 52.17 -22.08
CA GLU A 41 2.05 51.27 -21.74
C GLU A 41 2.24 49.88 -22.34
N ARG A 42 2.71 49.80 -23.60
CA ARG A 42 3.01 48.52 -24.23
C ARG A 42 4.17 47.80 -23.56
N ARG A 43 5.23 48.53 -23.20
CA ARG A 43 6.39 47.95 -22.50
C ARG A 43 6.00 47.42 -21.13
N ASP A 44 5.23 48.19 -20.37
CA ASP A 44 4.73 47.80 -19.05
C ASP A 44 3.82 46.58 -19.14
N ARG A 45 2.93 46.53 -20.13
CA ARG A 45 2.07 45.36 -20.35
C ARG A 45 2.87 44.11 -20.68
N ILE A 46 3.85 44.21 -21.59
CA ILE A 46 4.71 43.08 -21.96
C ILE A 46 5.53 42.61 -20.75
N ALA A 47 6.07 43.54 -19.95
CA ALA A 47 6.81 43.21 -18.74
C ALA A 47 5.91 42.50 -17.71
N ALA A 48 4.69 43.01 -17.49
CA ALA A 48 3.72 42.39 -16.59
C ALA A 48 3.30 40.98 -17.06
N ASP A 49 3.05 40.81 -18.37
CA ASP A 49 2.70 39.51 -18.95
C ASP A 49 3.87 38.51 -18.81
N LEU A 50 5.11 38.96 -19.00
CA LEU A 50 6.30 38.13 -18.84
C LEU A 50 6.51 37.72 -17.38
N ASP A 51 6.40 38.66 -16.44
CA ASP A 51 6.49 38.39 -15.01
C ASP A 51 5.40 37.40 -14.57
N GLN A 52 4.18 37.56 -15.07
CA GLN A 52 3.09 36.64 -14.78
C GLN A 52 3.37 35.24 -15.36
N ALA A 53 3.88 35.17 -16.58
CA ALA A 53 4.25 33.90 -17.21
C ALA A 53 5.38 33.19 -16.43
N GLU A 54 6.38 33.92 -15.96
CA GLU A 54 7.47 33.37 -15.15
C GLU A 54 6.97 32.86 -13.80
N ARG A 55 6.09 33.60 -13.12
CA ARG A 55 5.45 33.15 -11.87
C ARG A 55 4.64 31.88 -12.07
N LEU A 56 3.77 31.84 -13.08
CA LEU A 56 2.96 30.66 -13.39
C LEU A 56 3.84 29.45 -13.75
N ARG A 57 4.95 29.68 -14.46
CA ARG A 57 5.91 28.63 -14.75
C ARG A 57 6.56 28.09 -13.47
N ALA A 58 7.03 28.97 -12.59
CA ALA A 58 7.62 28.58 -11.32
C ALA A 58 6.63 27.80 -10.43
N GLU A 59 5.38 28.27 -10.32
CA GLU A 59 4.31 27.57 -9.60
C GLU A 59 4.03 26.19 -10.20
N THR A 60 4.04 26.07 -11.53
CA THR A 60 3.85 24.80 -12.22
C THR A 60 5.00 23.84 -11.96
N ASP A 61 6.24 24.31 -12.05
CA ASP A 61 7.44 23.51 -11.78
C ASP A 61 7.46 23.01 -10.33
N GLU A 62 7.07 23.86 -9.36
CA GLU A 62 6.91 23.48 -7.95
C GLU A 62 5.78 22.45 -7.75
N ALA A 63 4.64 22.66 -8.41
CA ALA A 63 3.53 21.72 -8.37
C ALA A 63 3.92 20.35 -8.93
N ILE A 64 4.64 20.31 -10.06
CA ILE A 64 5.16 19.06 -10.64
C ILE A 64 6.12 18.38 -9.67
N ALA A 65 7.08 19.11 -9.10
CA ALA A 65 8.05 18.55 -8.16
C ALA A 65 7.36 17.97 -6.90
N SER A 66 6.37 18.67 -6.35
CA SER A 66 5.60 18.19 -5.20
C SER A 66 4.76 16.95 -5.53
N TYR A 67 4.15 16.92 -6.72
CA TYR A 67 3.38 15.78 -7.21
C TYR A 67 4.27 14.54 -7.43
N GLU A 68 5.42 14.70 -8.08
CA GLU A 68 6.37 13.61 -8.30
C GLU A 68 6.90 13.05 -6.99
N LYS A 69 7.21 13.93 -6.03
CA LYS A 69 7.60 13.53 -4.67
C LYS A 69 6.50 12.74 -3.98
N ALA A 70 5.26 13.25 -3.97
CA ALA A 70 4.12 12.57 -3.35
C ALA A 70 3.86 11.20 -3.99
N LEU A 71 4.01 11.08 -5.32
CA LEU A 71 3.88 9.82 -6.03
C LEU A 71 5.00 8.84 -5.67
N GLY A 72 6.24 9.32 -5.55
CA GLY A 72 7.38 8.54 -5.08
C GLY A 72 7.17 8.00 -3.67
N ASP A 73 6.78 8.88 -2.74
CA ASP A 73 6.51 8.55 -1.34
C ASP A 73 5.36 7.54 -1.22
N ALA A 74 4.26 7.74 -1.95
CA ALA A 74 3.13 6.80 -1.97
C ALA A 74 3.51 5.42 -2.51
N ARG A 75 4.35 5.35 -3.55
CA ARG A 75 4.85 4.07 -4.08
C ARG A 75 5.79 3.38 -3.09
N GLY A 76 6.67 4.15 -2.44
CA GLY A 76 7.56 3.64 -1.40
C GLY A 76 6.76 3.07 -0.23
N GLU A 77 5.77 3.80 0.26
CA GLU A 77 4.91 3.36 1.36
C GLU A 77 4.08 2.14 1.00
N ALA A 78 3.52 2.09 -0.21
CA ALA A 78 2.81 0.90 -0.69
C ALA A 78 3.72 -0.34 -0.73
N HIS A 79 4.98 -0.18 -1.15
CA HIS A 79 5.96 -1.26 -1.13
C HIS A 79 6.28 -1.72 0.30
N ASN A 80 6.51 -0.79 1.22
CA ASN A 80 6.76 -1.07 2.64
C ASN A 80 5.57 -1.79 3.31
N ILE A 81 4.35 -1.35 3.03
CA ILE A 81 3.12 -2.00 3.52
C ILE A 81 3.02 -3.41 2.97
N ALA A 82 3.26 -3.61 1.67
CA ALA A 82 3.21 -4.93 1.05
C ALA A 82 4.26 -5.88 1.66
N GLN A 83 5.50 -5.42 1.83
CA GLN A 83 6.57 -6.21 2.42
C GLN A 83 6.29 -6.55 3.89
N SER A 84 5.98 -5.54 4.71
CA SER A 84 5.70 -5.76 6.13
C SER A 84 4.46 -6.65 6.35
N THR A 85 3.47 -6.60 5.46
CA THR A 85 2.31 -7.48 5.50
C THR A 85 2.69 -8.91 5.17
N ARG A 86 3.53 -9.14 4.14
CA ARG A 86 4.05 -10.47 3.80
C ARG A 86 4.82 -11.08 4.97
N ASP A 87 5.71 -10.30 5.60
CA ASP A 87 6.51 -10.76 6.75
C ASP A 87 5.64 -11.11 7.95
N LYS A 88 4.63 -10.26 8.25
CA LYS A 88 3.64 -10.52 9.31
C LYS A 88 2.82 -11.78 9.01
N LEU A 89 2.40 -11.99 7.75
CA LEU A 89 1.65 -13.16 7.35
C LEU A 89 2.49 -14.44 7.43
N ALA A 90 3.75 -14.41 6.98
CA ALA A 90 4.67 -15.53 7.11
C ALA A 90 4.85 -15.92 8.59
N THR A 91 5.11 -14.94 9.45
CA THR A 91 5.26 -15.17 10.90
C THR A 91 3.98 -15.75 11.53
N LYS A 92 2.80 -15.23 11.15
CA LYS A 92 1.51 -15.76 11.61
C LYS A 92 1.25 -17.19 11.12
N ALA A 93 1.57 -17.47 9.86
CA ALA A 93 1.44 -18.80 9.27
C ALA A 93 2.33 -19.81 9.99
N ASP A 94 3.60 -19.47 10.25
CA ASP A 94 4.53 -20.32 10.99
C ASP A 94 4.05 -20.57 12.42
N LYS A 95 3.57 -19.53 13.11
CA LYS A 95 3.01 -19.69 14.47
C LYS A 95 1.80 -20.61 14.46
N LYS A 96 0.90 -20.45 13.48
CA LYS A 96 -0.31 -21.28 13.38
C LYS A 96 0.04 -22.72 13.03
N ARG A 97 1.01 -22.92 12.13
CA ARG A 97 1.53 -24.24 11.77
C ARG A 97 2.07 -24.96 13.00
N LYS A 98 2.96 -24.31 13.78
CA LYS A 98 3.51 -24.88 15.02
C LYS A 98 2.42 -25.21 16.05
N GLU A 99 1.43 -24.35 16.19
CA GLU A 99 0.29 -24.60 17.10
C GLU A 99 -0.52 -25.83 16.66
N VAL A 100 -0.78 -25.96 15.35
CA VAL A 100 -1.51 -27.10 14.78
C VAL A 100 -0.69 -28.39 14.91
N GLU A 101 0.61 -28.35 14.63
CA GLU A 101 1.53 -29.48 14.82
C GLU A 101 1.54 -29.95 16.28
N ALA A 102 1.63 -29.03 17.25
CA ALA A 102 1.57 -29.38 18.67
C ALA A 102 0.22 -30.00 19.08
N ARG A 103 -0.89 -29.45 18.58
CA ARG A 103 -2.23 -30.01 18.82
C ARG A 103 -2.38 -31.40 18.21
N LEU A 104 -1.84 -31.62 17.01
CA LEU A 104 -1.85 -32.93 16.36
C LEU A 104 -1.04 -33.94 17.15
N ALA A 105 0.17 -33.59 17.59
CA ALA A 105 1.02 -34.46 18.41
C ALA A 105 0.29 -34.91 19.70
N THR A 106 -0.29 -33.98 20.45
CA THR A 106 -1.05 -34.32 21.67
C THR A 106 -2.29 -35.18 21.40
N LYS A 107 -2.95 -34.99 20.25
CA LYS A 107 -4.11 -35.81 19.87
C LYS A 107 -3.69 -37.22 19.46
N LEU A 108 -2.54 -37.34 18.81
CA LEU A 108 -1.96 -38.62 18.40
C LEU A 108 -1.56 -39.43 19.64
N GLU A 109 -0.83 -38.83 20.57
CA GLU A 109 -0.46 -39.45 21.85
C GLU A 109 -1.70 -39.91 22.66
N LYS A 110 -2.74 -39.07 22.77
CA LYS A 110 -4.00 -39.46 23.43
C LYS A 110 -4.71 -40.61 22.72
N SER A 111 -4.65 -40.66 21.40
CA SER A 111 -5.28 -41.72 20.61
C SER A 111 -4.51 -43.03 20.77
N GLU A 112 -3.18 -42.99 20.73
CA GLU A 112 -2.31 -44.14 21.00
C GLU A 112 -2.54 -44.70 22.42
N ALA A 113 -2.58 -43.84 23.44
CA ALA A 113 -2.87 -44.26 24.80
C ALA A 113 -4.28 -44.87 24.94
N LYS A 114 -5.27 -44.36 24.20
CA LYS A 114 -6.62 -44.93 24.18
C LYS A 114 -6.64 -46.29 23.49
N ILE A 115 -5.93 -46.44 22.37
CA ILE A 115 -5.80 -47.71 21.65
C ILE A 115 -5.14 -48.75 22.55
N ALA A 116 -4.02 -48.42 23.20
CA ALA A 116 -3.33 -49.31 24.14
C ALA A 116 -4.28 -49.80 25.26
N LYS A 117 -5.02 -48.88 25.91
CA LYS A 117 -6.01 -49.26 26.92
C LYS A 117 -7.14 -50.14 26.39
N MET A 118 -7.63 -49.87 25.18
CA MET A 118 -8.66 -50.72 24.56
C MET A 118 -8.11 -52.12 24.24
N THR A 119 -6.87 -52.21 23.78
CA THR A 119 -6.19 -53.49 23.55
C THR A 119 -6.00 -54.25 24.87
N ASP A 120 -5.53 -53.60 25.92
CA ASP A 120 -5.36 -54.21 27.24
C ASP A 120 -6.70 -54.74 27.79
N ASN A 121 -7.77 -53.94 27.70
CA ASN A 121 -9.11 -54.33 28.13
C ASN A 121 -9.64 -55.51 27.30
N ALA A 122 -9.48 -55.49 25.98
CA ALA A 122 -9.91 -56.58 25.11
C ALA A 122 -9.16 -57.89 25.43
N MET A 123 -7.86 -57.82 25.70
CA MET A 123 -7.07 -58.99 26.11
C MET A 123 -7.50 -59.53 27.48
N ALA A 124 -7.88 -58.65 28.41
CA ALA A 124 -8.44 -59.06 29.70
C ALA A 124 -9.80 -59.76 29.54
N GLU A 125 -10.72 -59.18 28.75
CA GLU A 125 -12.02 -59.79 28.45
C GLU A 125 -11.89 -61.16 27.77
N VAL A 126 -10.93 -61.33 26.84
CA VAL A 126 -10.64 -62.63 26.23
C VAL A 126 -10.16 -63.65 27.28
N GLY A 127 -9.31 -63.23 28.22
CA GLY A 127 -8.86 -64.08 29.33
C GLY A 127 -10.01 -64.51 30.26
N ASP A 128 -10.93 -63.60 30.55
CA ASP A 128 -12.11 -63.88 31.38
C ASP A 128 -13.10 -64.82 30.66
N ILE A 129 -13.33 -64.63 29.35
CA ILE A 129 -14.15 -65.53 28.54
C ILE A 129 -13.51 -66.92 28.46
N ALA A 130 -12.19 -66.99 28.25
CA ALA A 130 -11.46 -68.25 28.18
C ALA A 130 -11.55 -69.01 29.51
N THR A 131 -11.28 -68.36 30.65
CA THR A 131 -11.39 -68.97 31.99
C THR A 131 -12.80 -69.44 32.30
N THR A 132 -13.82 -68.63 31.99
CA THR A 132 -15.24 -68.99 32.20
C THR A 132 -15.64 -70.20 31.34
N THR A 133 -15.21 -70.22 30.07
CA THR A 133 -15.49 -71.31 29.13
C THR A 133 -14.77 -72.60 29.55
N THR A 134 -13.50 -72.52 29.96
CA THR A 134 -12.76 -73.67 30.49
C THR A 134 -13.37 -74.19 31.79
N ALA A 135 -13.77 -73.31 32.72
CA ALA A 135 -14.45 -73.72 33.95
C ALA A 135 -15.77 -74.45 33.65
N SER A 136 -16.55 -73.94 32.69
CA SER A 136 -17.79 -74.58 32.25
C SER A 136 -17.56 -75.96 31.60
N LEU A 137 -16.51 -76.10 30.78
CA LEU A 137 -16.12 -77.38 30.19
C LEU A 137 -15.64 -78.39 31.25
N VAL A 138 -14.88 -77.95 32.25
CA VAL A 138 -14.41 -78.80 33.36
C VAL A 138 -15.59 -79.29 34.20
N ASN A 139 -16.52 -78.41 34.58
CA ASN A 139 -17.74 -78.81 35.29
C ASN A 139 -18.58 -79.81 34.49
N LEU A 140 -18.70 -79.65 33.16
CA LEU A 140 -19.45 -80.58 32.31
C LEU A 140 -18.79 -81.97 32.21
N LEU A 141 -17.46 -82.03 32.20
CA LEU A 141 -16.71 -83.29 31.99
C LEU A 141 -16.40 -84.06 33.29
N LEU A 142 -16.18 -83.35 34.40
CA LEU A 142 -15.73 -83.96 35.66
C LEU A 142 -16.82 -84.02 36.74
N GLY A 143 -17.94 -83.30 36.56
CA GLY A 143 -19.12 -83.40 37.45
C GLY A 143 -18.93 -82.84 38.87
N GLU A 144 -17.80 -82.19 39.15
CA GLU A 144 -17.47 -81.49 40.39
C GLU A 144 -17.14 -80.03 40.09
N ASP A 145 -17.41 -79.11 41.02
CA ASP A 145 -17.11 -77.69 40.86
C ASP A 145 -15.59 -77.48 40.76
N ALA A 146 -15.12 -77.04 39.60
CA ALA A 146 -13.72 -76.75 39.36
C ALA A 146 -13.22 -75.62 40.30
N ASP A 147 -12.09 -75.85 40.98
CA ASP A 147 -11.45 -74.78 41.76
C ASP A 147 -11.02 -73.64 40.82
N SER A 148 -11.74 -72.52 40.91
CA SER A 148 -11.59 -71.37 40.01
C SER A 148 -10.17 -70.79 40.03
N LYS A 149 -9.43 -70.98 41.13
CA LYS A 149 -8.03 -70.55 41.22
C LYS A 149 -7.12 -71.37 40.33
N HIS A 150 -7.28 -72.69 40.30
CA HIS A 150 -6.48 -73.59 39.47
C HIS A 150 -6.77 -73.39 37.97
N VAL A 151 -8.04 -73.22 37.59
CA VAL A 151 -8.43 -72.92 36.19
C VAL A 151 -7.86 -71.58 35.74
N SER A 152 -7.95 -70.53 36.58
CA SER A 152 -7.40 -69.21 36.24
C SER A 152 -5.87 -69.22 36.08
N GLN A 153 -5.14 -70.00 36.87
CA GLN A 153 -3.69 -70.15 36.76
C GLN A 153 -3.29 -70.91 35.48
N ALA A 154 -3.99 -72.00 35.15
CA ALA A 154 -3.70 -72.79 33.96
C ALA A 154 -3.96 -72.01 32.66
N VAL A 155 -5.06 -71.26 32.58
CA VAL A 155 -5.38 -70.43 31.41
C VAL A 155 -4.39 -69.27 31.28
N LYS A 156 -3.98 -68.62 32.39
CA LYS A 156 -2.95 -67.58 32.36
C LYS A 156 -1.59 -68.09 31.92
N ALA A 157 -1.19 -69.29 32.35
CA ALA A 157 0.07 -69.91 31.92
C ALA A 157 0.10 -70.12 30.39
N GLN A 158 -1.03 -70.52 29.80
CA GLN A 158 -1.12 -70.78 28.36
C GLN A 158 -1.31 -69.53 27.49
N LEU A 159 -1.90 -68.46 28.03
CA LEU A 159 -2.02 -67.16 27.33
C LEU A 159 -0.73 -66.33 27.36
N SER A 160 0.22 -66.66 28.25
CA SER A 160 1.51 -65.97 28.37
C SER A 160 2.63 -66.52 27.48
N HIS A 161 2.33 -67.56 26.69
CA HIS A 161 3.26 -68.27 25.82
C HIS A 161 2.98 -67.97 24.34
#